data_AF-A0A7R9Y2Q7-F1
#
_entry.id   AF-A0A7R9Y2Q7-F1
#
_cell.length_a   1.000
_cell.length_b   1.000
_cell.length_c   1.000
_cell.angle_alpha   90.00
_cell.angle_beta   90.00
_cell.angle_gamma   90.00
#
_symmetry.space_group_name_H-M   'P 1'
#
loop_
_entity.id
_entity.type
_entity.pdbx_description
1 polymer ?
#
loop_
_entity_poly.entity_id
_entity_poly.type
_entity_poly.pdbx_seq_one_letter_code
_entity_poly.pdbx_strand_id
1 'polypeptide(L)'
;ADGATLRPLGAPVPTGGDLPCHVALGAGGGVLCVSHYGVGGVAGVEVGADGALGAVTSRVEFAFAGVGPDSARQEASHAHSVELDPLRPGSALVCDLGADTLHRLVVTRGVLAVEKDESSPP
;
A
#
# COMPACT_ATOMS: atom_id res chain seq x y z
N ALA A 1 -7.53 15.90 35.22
CA ALA A 1 -7.83 15.51 33.83
C ALA A 1 -6.76 14.50 33.44
N ASP A 2 -7.04 13.23 33.69
CA ASP A 2 -6.10 12.15 33.39
C ASP A 2 -6.18 11.91 31.88
N GLY A 3 -5.18 12.41 31.15
CA GLY A 3 -5.10 12.24 29.71
C GLY A 3 -4.98 10.76 29.34
N ALA A 4 -5.74 10.32 28.34
CA ALA A 4 -5.65 8.95 27.85
C ALA A 4 -4.22 8.66 27.35
N THR A 5 -3.60 7.59 27.86
CA THR A 5 -2.30 7.11 27.39
C THR A 5 -2.51 6.10 26.28
N LEU A 6 -1.82 6.28 25.15
CA LEU A 6 -1.81 5.29 24.07
C LEU A 6 -0.95 4.09 24.48
N ARG A 7 -1.42 2.90 24.15
CA ARG A 7 -0.66 1.65 24.28
C ARG A 7 -0.66 0.94 22.94
N PRO A 8 0.43 0.24 22.58
CA PRO A 8 0.43 -0.62 21.40
C PRO A 8 -0.73 -1.61 21.45
N LEU A 9 -1.38 -1.80 20.30
CA LEU A 9 -2.42 -2.80 20.11
C LEU A 9 -1.83 -4.00 19.37
N GLY A 10 -1.71 -5.13 20.06
CA GLY A 10 -1.10 -6.34 19.51
C GLY A 10 0.43 -6.29 19.36
N ALA A 11 0.97 -7.31 18.70
CA ALA A 11 2.40 -7.39 18.38
C ALA A 11 2.70 -6.68 17.05
N PRO A 12 3.92 -6.14 16.85
CA PRO A 12 4.34 -5.62 15.56
C PRO A 12 4.28 -6.69 14.46
N VAL A 13 3.79 -6.30 13.28
CA VAL A 13 3.71 -7.19 12.10
C VAL A 13 4.73 -6.72 11.05
N PRO A 14 5.73 -7.55 10.70
CA PRO A 14 6.67 -7.23 9.63
C PRO A 14 5.98 -7.21 8.26
N THR A 15 5.77 -6.03 7.71
CA THR A 15 5.08 -5.84 6.42
C THR A 15 5.95 -6.22 5.21
N GLY A 16 7.24 -6.51 5.41
CA GLY A 16 8.14 -7.16 4.44
C GLY A 16 8.52 -6.33 3.22
N GLY A 17 8.50 -5.00 3.35
CA GLY A 17 9.17 -4.07 2.43
C GLY A 17 10.12 -3.16 3.21
N ASP A 18 10.71 -2.18 2.53
CA ASP A 18 11.61 -1.20 3.13
C ASP A 18 11.02 0.22 3.05
N LEU A 19 11.39 1.06 4.02
CA LEU A 19 10.94 2.45 4.14
C LEU A 19 9.41 2.60 4.05
N PRO A 20 8.62 1.96 4.95
CA PRO A 20 7.17 2.16 4.98
C PRO A 20 6.84 3.62 5.28
N CYS A 21 5.97 4.23 4.48
CA CYS A 21 5.75 5.67 4.51
C CYS A 21 4.28 6.10 4.60
N HIS A 22 3.33 5.23 4.27
CA HIS A 22 1.91 5.54 4.36
C HIS A 22 1.09 4.28 4.67
N VAL A 23 -0.05 4.47 5.35
CA VAL A 23 -1.02 3.41 5.61
C VAL A 23 -2.43 3.89 5.32
N ALA A 24 -3.29 3.01 4.82
CA ALA A 24 -4.71 3.29 4.63
C ALA A 24 -5.56 2.10 5.08
N LEU A 25 -6.57 2.38 5.92
CA LEU A 25 -7.48 1.39 6.47
C LEU A 25 -8.76 1.34 5.63
N GLY A 26 -9.15 0.15 5.19
CA GLY A 26 -10.41 -0.03 4.46
C GLY A 26 -11.62 0.34 5.31
N ALA A 27 -12.71 0.81 4.68
CA ALA A 27 -13.91 1.27 5.38
C ALA A 27 -14.54 0.24 6.34
N GLY A 28 -14.36 -1.06 6.07
CA GLY A 28 -14.81 -2.15 6.95
C GLY A 28 -13.85 -2.49 8.10
N GLY A 29 -12.71 -1.80 8.20
CA GLY A 29 -11.72 -1.97 9.26
C GLY A 29 -10.95 -3.28 9.25
N GLY A 30 -11.16 -4.18 8.28
CA GLY A 30 -10.56 -5.51 8.24
C GLY A 30 -9.28 -5.64 7.38
N VAL A 31 -8.89 -4.58 6.67
CA VAL A 31 -7.71 -4.57 5.79
C VAL A 31 -6.99 -3.24 5.92
N LEU A 32 -5.68 -3.30 6.14
CA LEU A 32 -4.75 -2.18 6.10
C LEU A 32 -3.82 -2.35 4.89
N CYS A 33 -3.71 -1.33 4.06
CA CYS A 33 -2.69 -1.25 3.02
C CYS A 33 -1.51 -0.41 3.53
N VAL A 34 -0.28 -0.84 3.23
CA VAL A 34 0.95 -0.16 3.64
C VAL A 34 1.83 0.06 2.42
N SER A 35 2.17 1.30 2.08
CA SER A 35 3.11 1.59 1.00
C SER A 35 4.55 1.61 1.49
N HIS A 36 5.45 1.08 0.67
CA HIS A 36 6.87 0.97 0.92
C HIS A 36 7.64 1.75 -0.15
N TYR A 37 8.28 2.85 0.26
CA TYR A 37 9.02 3.72 -0.64
C TYR A 37 10.24 3.02 -1.23
N GLY A 38 10.98 2.26 -0.41
CA GLY A 38 12.29 1.72 -0.79
C GLY A 38 12.21 0.61 -1.83
N VAL A 39 11.17 -0.23 -1.76
CA VAL A 39 10.95 -1.34 -2.72
C VAL A 39 9.93 -1.00 -3.80
N GLY A 40 9.33 0.19 -3.77
CA GLY A 40 8.35 0.59 -4.77
C GLY A 40 7.09 -0.27 -4.75
N GLY A 41 6.51 -0.52 -3.58
CA GLY A 41 5.42 -1.50 -3.45
C GLY A 41 4.41 -1.23 -2.35
N VAL A 42 3.42 -2.11 -2.25
CA VAL A 42 2.36 -2.09 -1.24
C VAL A 42 2.14 -3.48 -0.66
N ALA A 43 1.98 -3.55 0.65
CA ALA A 43 1.53 -4.75 1.36
C ALA A 43 0.08 -4.61 1.82
N GLY A 44 -0.67 -5.71 1.76
CA GLY A 44 -1.98 -5.85 2.39
C GLY A 44 -1.86 -6.62 3.71
N VAL A 45 -2.49 -6.12 4.76
CA VAL A 45 -2.44 -6.68 6.12
C VAL A 45 -3.86 -6.84 6.64
N GLU A 46 -4.16 -7.99 7.23
CA GLU A 46 -5.43 -8.20 7.93
C GLU A 46 -5.50 -7.34 9.20
N VAL A 47 -6.71 -6.95 9.57
CA VAL A 47 -6.98 -6.29 10.85
C VAL A 47 -8.10 -7.06 11.54
N GLY A 48 -7.84 -7.47 12.78
CA GLY A 48 -8.78 -8.21 13.61
C GLY A 48 -9.96 -7.35 14.05
N ALA A 49 -11.03 -8.01 14.52
CA ALA A 49 -12.19 -7.31 15.08
C ALA A 49 -11.86 -6.49 16.35
N ASP A 50 -10.74 -6.82 17.01
CA ASP A 50 -10.17 -6.07 18.13
C ASP A 50 -9.26 -4.91 17.69
N GLY A 51 -9.06 -4.74 16.37
CA GLY A 51 -8.19 -3.73 15.75
C GLY A 51 -6.72 -4.13 15.68
N ALA A 52 -6.33 -5.30 16.21
CA ALA A 52 -4.94 -5.75 16.14
C ALA A 52 -4.57 -6.16 14.71
N LEU A 53 -3.30 -5.94 14.33
CA LEU A 53 -2.79 -6.36 13.04
C LEU A 53 -2.68 -7.90 12.97
N GLY A 54 -3.15 -8.46 11.86
CA GLY A 54 -3.11 -9.88 11.54
C GLY A 54 -2.01 -10.22 10.53
N ALA A 55 -2.25 -11.24 9.70
CA ALA A 55 -1.28 -11.69 8.71
C ALA A 55 -1.10 -10.67 7.58
N VAL A 56 0.12 -10.62 7.02
CA VAL A 56 0.33 -9.99 5.71
C VAL A 56 -0.23 -10.93 4.65
N THR A 57 -1.27 -10.50 3.95
CA THR A 57 -2.02 -11.34 2.99
C THR A 57 -1.42 -11.30 1.60
N SER A 58 -0.79 -10.19 1.21
CA SER A 58 -0.09 -10.08 -0.07
C SER A 58 0.90 -8.92 -0.09
N ARG A 59 1.76 -8.91 -1.12
CA ARG A 59 2.66 -7.81 -1.46
C ARG A 59 2.67 -7.66 -2.98
N VAL A 60 2.70 -6.41 -3.43
CA VAL A 60 2.86 -6.04 -4.83
C VAL A 60 4.02 -5.05 -4.89
N GLU A 61 4.99 -5.33 -5.75
CA GLU A 61 6.04 -4.40 -6.13
C GLU A 61 5.77 -3.94 -7.56
N PHE A 62 5.94 -2.65 -7.82
CA PHE A 62 5.73 -2.10 -9.15
C PHE A 62 6.99 -2.23 -9.99
N ALA A 63 6.83 -2.65 -11.24
CA ALA A 63 7.92 -2.65 -12.20
C ALA A 63 8.19 -1.20 -12.64
N PHE A 64 9.44 -0.77 -12.52
CA PHE A 64 9.88 0.53 -13.02
C PHE A 64 10.22 0.45 -14.50
N ALA A 65 9.45 1.14 -15.36
CA ALA A 65 9.59 1.06 -16.81
C ALA A 65 10.46 2.17 -17.45
N GLY A 66 11.07 3.06 -16.67
CA GLY A 66 11.96 4.10 -17.19
C GLY A 66 12.28 5.18 -16.17
N VAL A 67 13.36 5.94 -16.35
CA VAL A 67 13.77 7.01 -15.42
C VAL A 67 12.84 8.22 -15.47
N GLY A 68 12.41 8.69 -14.30
CA GLY A 68 11.74 9.99 -14.16
C GLY A 68 12.72 11.16 -14.34
N PRO A 69 12.23 12.40 -14.49
CA PRO A 69 13.07 13.57 -14.71
C PRO A 69 14.05 13.87 -13.56
N ASP A 70 13.75 13.47 -12.32
CA ASP A 70 14.63 13.62 -11.17
C ASP A 70 15.43 12.33 -10.92
N SER A 71 16.58 12.21 -11.57
CA SER A 71 17.46 11.03 -11.45
C SER A 71 17.94 10.70 -10.02
N ALA A 72 17.79 11.61 -9.06
CA ALA A 72 18.16 11.38 -7.67
C ALA A 72 17.01 10.81 -6.82
N ARG A 73 15.79 10.81 -7.34
CA ARG A 73 14.57 10.39 -6.63
C ARG A 73 13.66 9.47 -7.43
N GLN A 74 13.96 9.27 -8.71
CA GLN A 74 13.14 8.59 -9.70
C GLN A 74 14.01 7.62 -10.51
N GLU A 75 14.89 6.90 -9.82
CA GLU A 75 15.73 5.84 -10.36
C GLU A 75 15.04 4.47 -10.39
N ALA A 76 13.99 4.32 -9.58
CA ALA A 76 13.15 3.14 -9.45
C ALA A 76 11.71 3.54 -9.10
N SER A 77 10.81 2.56 -9.01
CA SER A 77 9.48 2.80 -8.45
C SER A 77 9.58 3.12 -6.95
N HIS A 78 8.84 4.12 -6.50
CA HIS A 78 8.80 4.57 -5.12
C HIS A 78 7.35 4.85 -4.71
N ALA A 79 6.64 3.79 -4.30
CA ALA A 79 5.28 3.87 -3.81
C ALA A 79 5.23 4.71 -2.53
N HIS A 80 4.63 5.89 -2.61
CA HIS A 80 4.71 6.89 -1.54
C HIS A 80 3.42 7.00 -0.74
N SER A 81 2.27 6.74 -1.36
CA SER A 81 0.99 6.66 -0.66
C SER A 81 0.06 5.67 -1.33
N VAL A 82 -0.82 5.09 -0.53
CA VAL A 82 -1.90 4.20 -0.96
C VAL A 82 -3.20 4.70 -0.32
N GLU A 83 -4.27 4.72 -1.09
CA GLU A 83 -5.61 5.04 -0.62
C GLU A 83 -6.61 4.02 -1.16
N LEU A 84 -7.53 3.53 -0.33
CA LEU A 84 -8.60 2.67 -0.83
C LEU A 84 -9.65 3.55 -1.51
N ASP A 85 -10.09 3.17 -2.71
CA ASP A 85 -10.99 3.99 -3.51
C ASP A 85 -12.42 3.95 -2.92
N PRO A 86 -12.93 5.05 -2.34
CA PRO A 86 -14.26 5.06 -1.74
C PRO A 86 -15.38 5.02 -2.79
N LEU A 87 -15.07 5.33 -4.06
CA LEU A 87 -16.03 5.31 -5.17
C LEU A 87 -16.05 3.96 -5.90
N ARG A 88 -14.97 3.18 -5.80
CA ARG A 88 -14.84 1.83 -6.37
C ARG A 88 -14.42 0.82 -5.29
N PRO A 89 -15.38 0.26 -4.53
CA PRO A 89 -15.12 -0.77 -3.52
C PRO A 89 -14.30 -1.94 -4.09
N GLY A 90 -13.33 -2.41 -3.31
CA GLY A 90 -12.42 -3.47 -3.75
C GLY A 90 -11.29 -2.97 -4.67
N SER A 91 -11.01 -1.67 -4.67
CA SER A 91 -9.83 -1.12 -5.36
C SER A 91 -9.08 -0.11 -4.50
N ALA A 92 -7.82 0.13 -4.87
CA ALA A 92 -6.97 1.15 -4.27
C ALA A 92 -6.18 1.88 -5.35
N LEU A 93 -5.78 3.11 -5.05
CA LEU A 93 -4.86 3.91 -5.85
C LEU A 93 -3.55 4.07 -5.11
N VAL A 94 -2.44 3.94 -5.83
CA VAL A 94 -1.10 4.08 -5.30
C VAL A 94 -0.36 5.15 -6.07
N CYS A 95 0.13 6.15 -5.35
CA CYS A 95 1.00 7.18 -5.91
C CYS A 95 2.44 6.65 -5.94
N ASP A 96 2.96 6.42 -7.13
CA ASP A 96 4.37 6.09 -7.36
C ASP A 96 5.14 7.36 -7.70
N LEU A 97 5.89 7.86 -6.71
CA LEU A 97 6.72 9.05 -6.87
C LEU A 97 7.83 8.82 -7.89
N GLY A 98 8.37 7.61 -7.90
CA GLY A 98 9.49 7.22 -8.73
C GLY A 98 9.13 7.24 -10.21
N ALA A 99 7.93 6.76 -10.55
CA ALA A 99 7.47 6.59 -11.92
C ALA A 99 6.52 7.70 -12.43
N ASP A 100 6.25 8.74 -11.63
CA ASP A 100 5.24 9.78 -11.92
C ASP A 100 3.89 9.18 -12.39
N THR A 101 3.48 8.07 -11.77
CA THR A 101 2.35 7.25 -12.21
C THR A 101 1.44 6.91 -11.03
N LEU A 102 0.14 6.74 -11.33
CA LEU A 102 -0.82 6.14 -10.41
C LEU A 102 -1.06 4.68 -10.80
N HIS A 103 -0.80 3.77 -9.88
CA HIS A 103 -1.17 2.36 -10.05
C HIS A 103 -2.54 2.13 -9.43
N ARG A 104 -3.40 1.39 -10.14
CA ARG A 104 -4.65 0.89 -9.57
C ARG A 104 -4.48 -0.56 -9.15
N LEU A 105 -4.91 -0.87 -7.93
CA LEU A 105 -4.92 -2.23 -7.41
C LEU A 105 -6.36 -2.71 -7.27
N VAL A 106 -6.58 -3.99 -7.56
CA VAL A 106 -7.74 -4.75 -7.05
C VAL A 106 -7.39 -5.24 -5.65
N VAL A 107 -8.33 -5.11 -4.72
CA VAL A 107 -8.17 -5.46 -3.30
C VAL A 107 -9.26 -6.44 -2.88
N THR A 108 -8.87 -7.67 -2.56
CA THR A 108 -9.77 -8.72 -2.08
C THR A 108 -9.28 -9.26 -0.75
N ARG A 109 -9.88 -8.82 0.37
CA ARG A 109 -9.47 -9.23 1.73
C ARG A 109 -7.95 -9.08 1.97
N GLY A 110 -7.38 -7.96 1.51
CA GLY A 110 -5.95 -7.68 1.62
C GLY A 110 -5.07 -8.37 0.57
N VAL A 111 -5.63 -9.24 -0.27
CA VAL A 111 -4.94 -9.72 -1.48
C VAL A 111 -4.99 -8.61 -2.53
N LEU A 112 -3.81 -8.13 -2.93
CA LEU A 112 -3.58 -7.03 -3.85
C LEU A 112 -3.14 -7.59 -5.21
N ALA A 113 -3.66 -6.99 -6.28
CA ALA A 113 -3.18 -7.26 -7.64
C ALA A 113 -3.25 -5.97 -8.46
N VAL A 114 -2.23 -5.70 -9.28
CA VAL A 114 -2.28 -4.57 -10.23
C VAL A 114 -3.41 -4.81 -11.23
N GLU A 115 -4.31 -3.83 -11.35
CA GLU A 115 -5.32 -3.83 -12.40
C GLU A 115 -4.59 -3.67 -13.73
N LYS A 116 -4.62 -4.71 -14.56
CA LYS A 116 -4.04 -4.64 -15.91
C LYS A 116 -4.91 -3.73 -16.75
N ASP A 117 -4.28 -2.75 -17.38
CA ASP A 117 -4.92 -1.99 -18.43
C ASP A 117 -4.89 -2.82 -19.72
N GLU A 118 -6.05 -3.30 -20.17
CA GLU A 118 -6.23 -4.03 -21.44
C GLU A 118 -5.83 -3.17 -22.67
N SER A 119 -5.57 -1.88 -22.49
CA SER A 119 -5.12 -0.97 -23.56
C SER A 119 -3.59 -0.80 -23.66
N SER A 120 -2.81 -1.41 -22.76
CA SER A 120 -1.34 -1.41 -22.85
C SER A 120 -0.85 -2.40 -23.91
N PRO A 121 0.02 -2.01 -24.86
CA PRO A 121 0.54 -2.95 -25.86
C PRO A 121 1.42 -4.03 -25.20
N PRO A 122 1.50 -5.24 -25.81
CA PRO A 122 2.31 -6.34 -25.31
C PRO A 122 3.82 -6.06 -25.36
#